data_AF-A0A2W5UYQ6-F1
#
_entry.id   AF-A0A2W5UYQ6-F1
#
_cell.length_a   1.000
_cell.length_b   1.000
_cell.length_c   1.000
_cell.angle_alpha   90.00
_cell.angle_beta   90.00
_cell.angle_gamma   90.00
#
_symmetry.space_group_name_H-M   'P 1'
#
loop_
_entity.id
_entity.type
_entity.pdbx_description
1 polymer ?
#
loop_
_entity_poly.entity_id
_entity_poly.type
_entity_poly.pdbx_seq_one_letter_code
_entity_poly.pdbx_strand_id
1 'polypeptide(L)'
;MLTWLSLLVLALFSGAAFMAGRRRAVAAAGGRARVLHSLPDYYGTYAALWAGVPAALLLLLGVMFGGRIEDAILQSERPAAVQALEVDRQAVFYSDAHAIAAGQAPSEVTYDGELKTALDAKVAEARRIETFLKVGILGAAAVLALAGFLLAFPKISTEFRARNRVEGWIGVLLIGCSVAAVLTTLGIVLSLVWESWRFFQSVNPISFLFGTEWSPQIAMRADQVASAGAFGAVPLFAGTFLIMLIAMLVAAPVGL
;
A
#
# COMPACT_ATOMS: atom_id res chain seq x y z
N MET A 1 1.95 13.44 10.20
CA MET A 1 2.76 14.62 9.83
C MET A 1 4.26 14.30 9.76
N LEU A 2 4.84 13.65 10.79
CA LEU A 2 6.27 13.33 10.84
C LEU A 2 6.78 12.42 9.70
N THR A 3 5.94 11.47 9.24
CA THR A 3 6.25 10.60 8.09
C THR A 3 6.39 11.38 6.77
N TRP A 4 5.52 12.36 6.53
CA TRP A 4 5.63 13.22 5.36
C TRP A 4 6.89 14.09 5.40
N LEU A 5 7.23 14.61 6.59
CA LEU A 5 8.48 15.36 6.79
C LEU A 5 9.70 14.48 6.56
N SER A 6 9.73 13.24 7.05
CA SER A 6 10.87 12.35 6.84
C SER A 6 11.05 11.96 5.37
N LEU A 7 9.97 11.74 4.62
CA LEU A 7 10.03 11.53 3.17
C LEU A 7 10.55 12.76 2.43
N LEU A 8 10.12 13.96 2.83
CA LEU A 8 10.62 15.22 2.25
C LEU A 8 12.12 15.40 2.53
N VAL A 9 12.56 15.20 3.79
CA VAL A 9 13.98 15.27 4.17
C VAL A 9 14.81 14.25 3.39
N LEU A 10 14.30 13.02 3.23
CA LEU A 10 14.96 11.99 2.45
C LEU A 10 15.06 12.36 0.96
N ALA A 11 14.01 12.97 0.39
CA ALA A 11 14.04 13.46 -0.99
C ALA A 11 15.08 14.58 -1.17
N LEU A 12 15.15 15.52 -0.23
CA LEU A 12 16.16 16.58 -0.22
C LEU A 12 17.58 15.99 -0.09
N PHE A 13 17.79 15.05 0.82
CA PHE A 13 19.08 14.37 0.99
C PHE A 13 19.48 13.60 -0.28
N SER A 14 18.54 12.91 -0.91
CA SER A 14 18.76 12.21 -2.18
C SER A 14 19.09 13.19 -3.32
N GLY A 15 18.46 14.36 -3.35
CA GLY A 15 18.80 15.45 -4.28
C GLY A 15 20.21 16.02 -4.03
N ALA A 16 20.61 16.18 -2.78
CA ALA A 16 21.97 16.58 -2.44
C ALA A 16 23.00 15.50 -2.84
N ALA A 17 22.69 14.23 -2.61
CA ALA A 17 23.50 13.09 -3.05
C ALA A 17 23.64 13.05 -4.58
N PHE A 18 22.56 13.35 -5.32
CA PHE A 18 22.58 13.49 -6.78
C PHE A 18 23.58 14.57 -7.22
N MET A 19 23.46 15.77 -6.66
CA MET A 19 24.33 16.89 -7.00
C MET A 19 25.79 16.58 -6.67
N ALA A 20 26.05 15.98 -5.51
CA ALA A 20 27.39 15.58 -5.08
C ALA A 20 27.99 14.53 -6.02
N GLY A 21 27.24 13.48 -6.37
CA GLY A 21 27.69 12.43 -7.28
C GLY A 21 28.01 12.95 -8.69
N ARG A 22 27.15 13.82 -9.22
CA ARG A 22 27.39 14.49 -10.51
C ARG A 22 28.63 15.37 -10.48
N ARG A 23 28.78 16.21 -9.45
CA ARG A 23 29.94 17.10 -9.29
C ARG A 23 31.24 16.32 -9.18
N ARG A 24 31.24 15.22 -8.40
CA ARG A 24 32.41 14.33 -8.26
C ARG A 24 32.81 13.72 -9.61
N ALA A 25 31.85 13.22 -10.39
CA ALA A 25 32.14 12.64 -11.70
C ALA A 25 32.78 13.67 -12.66
N VAL A 26 32.20 14.88 -12.75
CA VAL A 26 32.75 15.95 -13.61
C VAL A 26 34.13 16.40 -13.14
N ALA A 27 34.35 16.51 -11.82
CA ALA A 27 35.65 16.84 -11.25
C ALA A 27 36.71 15.77 -11.54
N ALA A 28 36.35 14.48 -11.39
CA ALA A 28 37.23 13.36 -11.71
C ALA A 28 37.63 13.32 -13.20
N ALA A 29 36.78 13.84 -14.08
CA ALA A 29 37.07 13.98 -15.50
C ALA A 29 37.79 15.29 -15.87
N GLY A 30 38.21 16.10 -14.89
CA GLY A 30 38.86 17.40 -15.12
C GLY A 30 37.99 18.38 -15.90
N GLY A 31 36.66 18.31 -15.73
CA GLY A 31 35.69 19.12 -16.47
C GLY A 31 35.35 18.60 -17.87
N ARG A 32 36.06 17.58 -18.38
CA ARG A 32 35.82 17.01 -19.72
C ARG A 32 34.84 15.84 -19.65
N ALA A 33 33.54 16.16 -19.68
CA ALA A 33 32.48 15.14 -19.58
C ALA A 33 32.59 14.01 -20.63
N ARG A 34 33.23 14.23 -21.78
CA ARG A 34 33.48 13.21 -22.82
C ARG A 34 34.38 12.06 -22.36
N VAL A 35 35.18 12.24 -21.32
CA VAL A 35 36.08 11.21 -20.78
C VAL A 35 35.32 10.22 -19.87
N LEU A 36 34.14 10.59 -19.38
CA LEU A 36 33.30 9.71 -18.57
C LEU A 36 32.68 8.62 -19.45
N HIS A 37 32.63 7.40 -18.93
CA HIS A 37 31.94 6.29 -19.60
C HIS A 37 30.42 6.51 -19.69
N SER A 38 29.82 7.17 -18.69
CA SER A 38 28.37 7.47 -18.65
C SER A 38 28.11 8.97 -18.61
N LEU A 39 26.89 9.40 -18.98
CA LEU A 39 26.50 10.80 -18.79
C LEU A 39 26.59 11.19 -17.29
N PRO A 40 27.03 12.42 -16.95
CA PRO A 40 27.19 12.88 -15.57
C PRO A 40 25.97 12.64 -14.68
N ASP A 41 24.77 12.74 -15.23
CA ASP A 41 23.52 12.55 -14.50
C ASP A 41 23.31 11.11 -14.02
N TYR A 42 23.87 10.10 -14.70
CA TYR A 42 23.80 8.72 -14.21
C TYR A 42 24.59 8.52 -12.92
N TYR A 43 25.72 9.22 -12.73
CA TYR A 43 26.49 9.16 -11.48
C TYR A 43 25.75 9.82 -10.32
N GLY A 44 25.08 10.94 -10.58
CA GLY A 44 24.19 11.56 -9.61
C GLY A 44 23.02 10.64 -9.26
N THR A 45 22.35 10.08 -10.27
CA THR A 45 21.20 9.17 -10.07
C THR A 45 21.62 7.93 -9.29
N TYR A 46 22.78 7.35 -9.58
CA TYR A 46 23.33 6.23 -8.83
C TYR A 46 23.52 6.54 -7.33
N ALA A 47 24.10 7.70 -7.01
CA ALA A 47 24.28 8.14 -5.62
C ALA A 47 22.93 8.40 -4.92
N ALA A 48 22.00 9.03 -5.62
CA ALA A 48 20.65 9.30 -5.12
C ALA A 48 19.84 8.02 -4.87
N LEU A 49 19.93 7.02 -5.76
CA LEU A 49 19.24 5.75 -5.60
C LEU A 49 19.75 4.98 -4.37
N TRP A 50 21.07 4.92 -4.18
CA TRP A 50 21.65 4.26 -3.01
C TRP A 50 21.34 4.97 -1.70
N ALA A 51 21.30 6.31 -1.70
CA ALA A 51 20.92 7.10 -0.52
C ALA A 51 19.41 7.03 -0.22
N GLY A 52 18.58 7.09 -1.27
CA GLY A 52 17.13 7.25 -1.14
C GLY A 52 16.38 5.94 -1.01
N VAL A 53 16.61 4.98 -1.91
CA VAL A 53 15.73 3.81 -2.05
C VAL A 53 15.74 2.90 -0.82
N PRO A 54 16.89 2.49 -0.24
CA PRO A 54 16.90 1.62 0.94
C PRO A 54 16.20 2.27 2.16
N ALA A 55 16.44 3.57 2.37
CA ALA A 55 15.82 4.32 3.46
C ALA A 55 14.32 4.51 3.23
N ALA A 56 13.91 4.82 1.99
CA ALA A 56 12.49 4.95 1.63
C ALA A 56 11.75 3.62 1.83
N LEU A 57 12.37 2.49 1.44
CA LEU A 57 11.80 1.17 1.64
C LEU A 57 11.59 0.88 3.13
N LEU A 58 12.57 1.19 4.00
CA LEU A 58 12.42 1.01 5.44
C LEU A 58 11.28 1.89 6.01
N LEU A 59 11.18 3.15 5.58
CA LEU A 59 10.10 4.04 6.01
C LEU A 59 8.72 3.50 5.56
N LEU A 60 8.61 3.01 4.33
CA LEU A 60 7.37 2.41 3.81
C LEU A 60 6.98 1.15 4.59
N LEU A 61 7.95 0.27 4.89
CA LEU A 61 7.72 -0.88 5.75
C LEU A 61 7.28 -0.47 7.16
N GLY A 62 7.89 0.59 7.71
CA GLY A 62 7.49 1.17 8.98
C GLY A 62 6.04 1.66 8.99
N VAL A 63 5.57 2.30 7.92
CA VAL A 63 4.16 2.73 7.79
C VAL A 63 3.23 1.53 7.61
N MET A 64 3.64 0.54 6.80
CA MET A 64 2.80 -0.62 6.47
C MET A 64 2.63 -1.58 7.66
N PHE A 65 3.68 -1.76 8.46
CA PHE A 65 3.71 -2.76 9.53
C PHE A 65 3.76 -2.17 10.94
N GLY A 66 4.06 -0.89 11.10
CA GLY A 66 4.23 -0.25 12.41
C GLY A 66 3.04 -0.42 13.33
N GLY A 67 1.82 -0.15 12.84
CA GLY A 67 0.59 -0.33 13.63
C GLY A 67 0.37 -1.79 14.05
N ARG A 68 0.58 -2.74 13.14
CA ARG A 68 0.45 -4.18 13.46
C ARG A 68 1.44 -4.65 14.53
N ILE A 69 2.66 -4.11 14.49
CA ILE A 69 3.69 -4.41 15.48
C ILE A 69 3.32 -3.77 16.83
N GLU A 70 2.84 -2.53 16.81
CA GLU A 70 2.36 -1.82 18.01
C GLU A 70 1.23 -2.59 18.69
N ASP A 71 0.20 -2.98 17.93
CA ASP A 71 -0.95 -3.76 18.43
C ASP A 71 -0.49 -5.10 19.03
N ALA A 72 0.40 -5.82 18.32
CA ALA A 72 0.91 -7.12 18.76
C ALA A 72 1.69 -7.02 20.08
N ILE A 73 2.48 -5.95 20.25
CA ILE A 73 3.25 -5.71 21.49
C ILE A 73 2.29 -5.29 22.61
N LEU A 74 1.39 -4.33 22.37
CA LEU A 74 0.49 -3.80 23.40
C LEU A 74 -0.45 -4.88 23.98
N GLN A 75 -0.86 -5.83 23.15
CA GLN A 75 -1.72 -6.95 23.54
C GLN A 75 -0.97 -8.16 24.14
N SER A 76 0.36 -8.14 24.16
CA SER A 76 1.16 -9.25 24.71
C SER A 76 0.91 -9.46 26.20
N GLU A 77 0.70 -8.37 26.95
CA GLU A 77 0.33 -8.39 28.35
C GLU A 77 -1.07 -7.82 28.54
N ARG A 78 -2.08 -8.68 28.65
CA ARG A 78 -3.48 -8.27 28.90
C ARG A 78 -3.76 -8.18 30.40
N PRO A 79 -4.11 -7.01 30.97
CA PRO A 79 -4.49 -6.91 32.38
C PRO A 79 -5.71 -7.78 32.69
N ALA A 80 -5.77 -8.40 33.88
CA ALA A 80 -6.87 -9.29 34.27
C ALA A 80 -8.26 -8.59 34.21
N ALA A 81 -8.32 -7.31 34.59
CA ALA A 81 -9.53 -6.49 34.49
C ALA A 81 -10.05 -6.36 33.04
N VAL A 82 -9.15 -6.33 32.05
CA VAL A 82 -9.50 -6.27 30.62
C VAL A 82 -9.89 -7.64 30.10
N GLN A 83 -9.22 -8.71 30.55
CA GLN A 83 -9.57 -10.08 30.16
C GLN A 83 -10.98 -10.50 30.61
N ALA A 84 -11.48 -9.91 31.70
CA ALA A 84 -12.82 -10.15 32.20
C ALA A 84 -13.93 -9.50 31.35
N LEU A 85 -13.58 -8.59 30.43
CA LEU A 85 -14.53 -7.96 29.51
C LEU A 85 -14.90 -8.90 28.36
N GLU A 86 -16.05 -8.64 27.74
CA GLU A 86 -16.44 -9.27 26.47
C GLU A 86 -15.45 -8.90 25.34
N VAL A 87 -15.26 -9.79 24.36
CA VAL A 87 -14.25 -9.65 23.29
C VAL A 87 -14.36 -8.31 22.57
N ASP A 88 -15.58 -7.85 22.28
CA ASP A 88 -15.81 -6.56 21.60
C ASP A 88 -15.38 -5.37 22.47
N ARG A 89 -15.65 -5.43 23.78
CA ARG A 89 -15.22 -4.38 24.73
C ARG A 89 -13.71 -4.36 24.92
N GLN A 90 -13.04 -5.50 24.81
CA GLN A 90 -11.58 -5.56 24.82
C GLN A 90 -11.00 -4.83 23.60
N ALA A 91 -11.56 -5.06 22.41
CA ALA A 91 -11.11 -4.37 21.19
C ALA A 91 -11.27 -2.84 21.31
N VAL A 92 -12.40 -2.36 21.83
CA VAL A 92 -12.64 -0.93 22.08
C VAL A 92 -11.64 -0.37 23.10
N PHE A 93 -11.36 -1.09 24.19
CA PHE A 93 -10.38 -0.67 25.19
C PHE A 93 -8.98 -0.44 24.60
N TYR A 94 -8.49 -1.36 23.76
CA TYR A 94 -7.19 -1.19 23.11
C TYR A 94 -7.22 -0.07 22.06
N SER A 95 -8.32 0.06 21.31
CA SER A 95 -8.52 1.18 20.38
C SER A 95 -8.45 2.53 21.09
N ASP A 96 -9.10 2.66 22.25
CA ASP A 96 -9.06 3.88 23.06
C ASP A 96 -7.67 4.15 23.65
N ALA A 97 -6.95 3.09 24.07
CA ALA A 97 -5.57 3.23 24.50
C ALA A 97 -4.68 3.83 23.38
N HIS A 98 -4.82 3.34 22.14
CA HIS A 98 -4.11 3.91 20.98
C HIS A 98 -4.56 5.33 20.65
N ALA A 99 -5.87 5.60 20.65
CA ALA A 99 -6.41 6.92 20.34
C ALA A 99 -5.88 7.97 21.33
N ILE A 100 -5.94 7.69 22.64
CA ILE A 100 -5.44 8.59 23.69
C ILE A 100 -3.90 8.71 23.62
N ALA A 101 -3.21 7.63 23.28
CA ALA A 101 -1.76 7.67 23.09
C ALA A 101 -1.37 8.62 21.95
N ALA A 102 -2.08 8.54 20.82
CA ALA A 102 -1.91 9.39 19.64
C ALA A 102 -2.47 10.82 19.80
N GLY A 103 -3.11 11.14 20.93
CA GLY A 103 -3.74 12.44 21.18
C GLY A 103 -5.05 12.66 20.43
N GLN A 104 -5.71 11.58 20.01
CA GLN A 104 -7.03 11.56 19.39
C GLN A 104 -8.13 11.38 20.46
N ALA A 105 -9.36 11.71 20.10
CA ALA A 105 -10.50 11.51 21.00
C ALA A 105 -10.77 10.00 21.16
N PRO A 106 -10.90 9.48 22.40
CA PRO A 106 -11.34 8.11 22.65
C PRO A 106 -12.83 7.95 22.32
N SER A 107 -13.29 6.70 22.37
CA SER A 107 -14.71 6.38 22.34
C SER A 107 -15.47 6.99 23.53
N GLU A 108 -16.80 7.02 23.44
CA GLU A 108 -17.68 7.50 24.52
C GLU A 108 -17.74 6.54 25.73
N VAL A 109 -16.95 5.46 25.73
CA VAL A 109 -16.92 4.50 26.83
C VAL A 109 -16.18 5.09 28.03
N THR A 110 -16.89 5.19 29.16
CA THR A 110 -16.29 5.61 30.43
C THR A 110 -15.63 4.42 31.12
N TYR A 111 -14.35 4.60 31.48
CA TYR A 111 -13.59 3.65 32.28
C TYR A 111 -13.40 4.21 33.69
N ASP A 112 -13.81 3.44 34.70
CA ASP A 112 -13.70 3.79 36.12
C ASP A 112 -12.95 2.71 36.91
N GLY A 113 -12.41 3.09 38.08
CA GLY A 113 -11.73 2.16 38.99
C GLY A 113 -10.52 1.46 38.36
N GLU A 114 -10.46 0.13 38.49
CA GLU A 114 -9.35 -0.69 37.98
C GLU A 114 -9.20 -0.68 36.46
N LEU A 115 -10.30 -0.45 35.71
CA LEU A 115 -10.24 -0.35 34.26
C LEU A 115 -9.58 0.96 33.80
N LYS A 116 -9.80 2.05 34.55
CA LYS A 116 -9.15 3.33 34.27
C LYS A 116 -7.65 3.27 34.52
N THR A 117 -7.23 2.68 35.64
CA THR A 117 -5.81 2.52 35.96
C THR A 117 -5.11 1.60 34.94
N ALA A 118 -5.79 0.53 34.50
CA ALA A 118 -5.31 -0.32 33.41
C ALA A 118 -5.21 0.45 32.08
N LEU A 119 -6.18 1.32 31.76
CA LEU A 119 -6.16 2.14 30.56
C LEU A 119 -4.99 3.13 30.59
N ASP A 120 -4.83 3.87 31.68
CA ASP A 120 -3.75 4.86 31.83
C ASP A 120 -2.36 4.19 31.70
N ALA A 121 -2.20 2.99 32.27
CA ALA A 121 -0.98 2.20 32.12
C ALA A 121 -0.75 1.79 30.65
N LYS A 122 -1.78 1.32 29.95
CA LYS A 122 -1.69 0.93 28.54
C LYS A 122 -1.50 2.11 27.59
N VAL A 123 -2.07 3.26 27.89
CA VAL A 123 -1.81 4.52 27.15
C VAL A 123 -0.35 4.92 27.30
N ALA A 124 0.20 4.86 28.51
CA ALA A 124 1.62 5.17 28.74
C ALA A 124 2.54 4.18 28.02
N GLU A 125 2.20 2.90 28.01
CA GLU A 125 2.90 1.85 27.26
C GLU A 125 2.82 2.09 25.74
N ALA A 126 1.62 2.33 25.20
CA ALA A 126 1.40 2.64 23.80
C ALA A 126 2.22 3.87 23.36
N ARG A 127 2.22 4.97 24.13
CA ARG A 127 3.06 6.15 23.82
C ARG A 127 4.54 5.83 23.76
N ARG A 128 5.04 4.97 24.66
CA ARG A 128 6.45 4.54 24.66
C ARG A 128 6.77 3.70 23.43
N ILE A 129 5.91 2.73 23.10
CA ILE A 129 6.08 1.86 21.93
C ILE A 129 6.02 2.71 20.66
N GLU A 130 5.01 3.56 20.51
CA GLU A 130 4.83 4.47 19.38
C GLU A 130 6.06 5.36 19.19
N THR A 131 6.54 6.00 20.26
CA THR A 131 7.72 6.86 20.21
C THR A 131 8.98 6.06 19.86
N PHE A 132 9.17 4.90 20.48
CA PHE A 132 10.32 4.03 20.22
C PHE A 132 10.36 3.53 18.78
N LEU A 133 9.24 3.00 18.27
CA LEU A 133 9.14 2.53 16.89
C LEU A 133 9.35 3.69 15.91
N LYS A 134 8.71 4.84 16.12
CA LYS A 134 8.86 6.01 15.23
C LYS A 134 10.30 6.53 15.22
N VAL A 135 10.89 6.79 16.38
CA VAL A 135 12.27 7.31 16.46
C VAL A 135 13.28 6.27 15.96
N GLY A 136 13.07 4.99 16.28
CA GLY A 136 13.91 3.89 15.81
C GLY A 136 13.90 3.75 14.30
N ILE A 137 12.72 3.72 13.68
CA ILE A 137 12.57 3.65 12.22
C ILE A 137 13.18 4.88 11.53
N LEU A 138 12.94 6.09 12.06
CA LEU A 138 13.50 7.32 11.50
C LEU A 138 15.02 7.37 11.62
N GLY A 139 15.56 7.01 12.79
CA GLY A 139 17.01 6.93 13.01
C GLY A 139 17.66 5.90 12.11
N ALA A 140 17.08 4.71 12.01
CA ALA A 140 17.56 3.65 11.12
C ALA A 140 17.48 4.07 9.64
N ALA A 141 16.42 4.75 9.21
CA ALA A 141 16.30 5.27 7.85
C ALA A 141 17.36 6.34 7.55
N ALA A 142 17.65 7.25 8.50
CA ALA A 142 18.71 8.24 8.37
C ALA A 142 20.10 7.59 8.25
N VAL A 143 20.38 6.57 9.08
CA VAL A 143 21.62 5.79 9.01
C VAL A 143 21.73 5.05 7.69
N LEU A 144 20.66 4.40 7.22
CA LEU A 144 20.66 3.72 5.92
C LEU A 144 20.88 4.69 4.76
N ALA A 145 20.27 5.87 4.80
CA ALA A 145 20.47 6.88 3.77
C ALA A 145 21.92 7.35 3.70
N LEU A 146 22.51 7.65 4.87
CA LEU A 146 23.90 8.05 4.97
C LEU A 146 24.84 6.91 4.55
N ALA A 147 24.61 5.69 5.02
CA ALA A 147 25.40 4.52 4.66
C ALA A 147 25.34 4.24 3.15
N GLY A 148 24.15 4.30 2.55
CA GLY A 148 23.96 4.15 1.12
C GLY A 148 24.77 5.19 0.32
N PHE A 149 24.71 6.46 0.73
CA PHE A 149 25.53 7.51 0.14
C PHE A 149 27.03 7.24 0.31
N LEU A 150 27.49 6.94 1.53
CA LEU A 150 28.91 6.70 1.85
C LEU A 150 29.48 5.48 1.13
N LEU A 151 28.67 4.46 0.83
CA LEU A 151 29.08 3.28 0.06
C LEU A 151 29.09 3.53 -1.46
N ALA A 152 28.20 4.40 -1.95
CA ALA A 152 28.07 4.71 -3.38
C ALA A 152 29.08 5.78 -3.85
N PHE A 153 29.25 6.84 -3.06
CA PHE A 153 30.08 8.00 -3.40
C PHE A 153 31.54 7.69 -3.75
N PRO A 154 32.29 6.85 -3.02
CA PRO A 154 33.69 6.57 -3.34
C PRO A 154 33.86 5.76 -4.63
N LYS A 155 32.84 5.00 -5.06
CA LYS A 155 32.87 4.19 -6.29
C LYS A 155 32.74 5.02 -7.56
N ILE A 156 32.41 6.31 -7.45
CA ILE A 156 32.31 7.22 -8.58
C ILE A 156 33.72 7.54 -9.08
N SER A 157 34.06 6.95 -10.22
CA SER A 157 35.28 7.18 -11.00
C SER A 157 34.93 7.37 -12.49
N THR A 158 35.91 7.76 -13.30
CA THR A 158 35.73 7.96 -14.75
C THR A 158 35.37 6.67 -15.50
N GLU A 159 35.90 5.54 -15.06
CA GLU A 159 35.66 4.22 -15.66
C GLU A 159 34.38 3.53 -15.17
N PHE A 160 33.78 4.03 -14.08
CA PHE A 160 32.61 3.41 -13.48
C PHE A 160 31.39 3.49 -14.42
N ARG A 161 30.80 2.32 -14.71
CA ARG A 161 29.62 2.17 -15.57
C ARG A 161 28.32 2.49 -14.82
N ALA A 162 28.13 3.77 -14.50
CA ALA A 162 26.98 4.23 -13.73
C ALA A 162 25.62 3.90 -14.40
N ARG A 163 25.55 4.01 -15.73
CA ARG A 163 24.35 3.70 -16.50
C ARG A 163 23.82 2.28 -16.23
N ASN A 164 24.66 1.26 -16.40
CA ASN A 164 24.27 -0.14 -16.20
C ASN A 164 23.77 -0.41 -14.77
N ARG A 165 24.34 0.26 -13.77
CA ARG A 165 23.89 0.12 -12.37
C ARG A 165 22.52 0.75 -12.15
N VAL A 166 22.29 1.95 -12.69
CA VAL A 166 20.98 2.64 -12.62
C VAL A 166 19.92 1.85 -13.39
N GLU A 167 20.22 1.38 -14.59
CA GLU A 167 19.32 0.53 -15.38
C GLU A 167 19.00 -0.78 -14.65
N GLY A 168 19.95 -1.35 -13.90
CA GLY A 168 19.70 -2.49 -13.02
C GLY A 168 18.64 -2.21 -11.93
N TRP A 169 18.72 -1.05 -11.26
CA TRP A 169 17.69 -0.63 -10.28
C TRP A 169 16.32 -0.49 -10.94
N ILE A 170 16.24 0.18 -12.09
CA ILE A 170 15.00 0.35 -12.84
C ILE A 170 14.46 -1.00 -13.29
N GLY A 171 15.32 -1.90 -13.78
CA GLY A 171 14.95 -3.25 -14.19
C GLY A 171 14.33 -4.06 -13.06
N VAL A 172 14.92 -4.04 -11.86
CA VAL A 172 14.36 -4.72 -10.68
C VAL A 172 12.98 -4.15 -10.33
N LEU A 173 12.82 -2.82 -10.36
CA LEU A 173 11.53 -2.16 -10.12
C LEU A 173 10.47 -2.60 -11.14
N LEU A 174 10.81 -2.58 -12.43
CA LEU A 174 9.91 -2.98 -13.51
C LEU A 174 9.52 -4.47 -13.43
N ILE A 175 10.47 -5.35 -13.09
CA ILE A 175 10.19 -6.77 -12.85
C ILE A 175 9.21 -6.91 -11.68
N GLY A 176 9.43 -6.20 -10.57
CA GLY A 176 8.53 -6.20 -9.41
C GLY A 176 7.11 -5.75 -9.78
N CYS A 177 6.98 -4.64 -10.50
CA CYS A 177 5.69 -4.17 -11.00
C CYS A 177 5.02 -5.17 -11.95
N SER A 178 5.77 -5.76 -12.88
CA SER A 178 5.24 -6.75 -13.83
C SER A 178 4.76 -8.01 -13.11
N VAL A 179 5.51 -8.52 -12.13
CA VAL A 179 5.11 -9.68 -11.32
C VAL A 179 3.84 -9.37 -10.55
N ALA A 180 3.77 -8.21 -9.90
CA ALA A 180 2.57 -7.78 -9.18
C ALA A 180 1.35 -7.71 -10.12
N ALA A 181 1.49 -7.11 -11.31
CA ALA A 181 0.39 -7.02 -12.29
C ALA A 181 -0.08 -8.41 -12.77
N VAL A 182 0.84 -9.32 -13.05
CA VAL A 182 0.51 -10.71 -13.44
C VAL A 182 -0.17 -11.45 -12.30
N LEU A 183 0.30 -11.31 -11.06
CA LEU A 183 -0.32 -11.95 -9.90
C LEU A 183 -1.72 -11.38 -9.61
N THR A 184 -1.92 -10.07 -9.74
CA THR A 184 -3.23 -9.44 -9.56
C THR A 184 -4.22 -9.88 -10.64
N THR A 185 -3.80 -9.89 -11.92
CA THR A 185 -4.67 -10.36 -13.01
C THR A 185 -5.02 -11.83 -12.84
N LEU A 186 -4.05 -12.67 -12.49
CA LEU A 186 -4.30 -14.08 -12.15
C LEU A 186 -5.26 -14.21 -10.96
N GLY A 187 -5.06 -13.44 -9.89
CA GLY A 187 -5.93 -13.44 -8.72
C GLY A 187 -7.38 -13.06 -9.04
N ILE A 188 -7.58 -12.03 -9.86
CA ILE A 188 -8.92 -11.62 -10.34
C ILE A 188 -9.54 -12.74 -11.17
N VAL A 189 -8.81 -13.30 -12.14
CA VAL A 189 -9.33 -14.39 -12.98
C VAL A 189 -9.70 -15.61 -12.13
N LEU A 190 -8.84 -16.04 -11.21
CA LEU A 190 -9.12 -17.17 -10.33
C LEU A 190 -10.32 -16.91 -9.42
N SER A 191 -10.45 -15.69 -8.88
CA SER A 191 -11.61 -15.29 -8.08
C SER A 191 -12.90 -15.33 -8.90
N LEU A 192 -12.90 -14.77 -10.11
CA LEU A 192 -14.07 -14.77 -10.99
C LEU A 192 -14.44 -16.18 -11.46
N VAL A 193 -13.45 -17.01 -11.79
CA VAL A 193 -13.68 -18.41 -12.19
C VAL A 193 -14.28 -19.20 -11.03
N TRP A 194 -13.76 -19.04 -9.81
CA TRP A 194 -14.28 -19.72 -8.63
C TRP A 194 -15.73 -19.32 -8.32
N GLU A 195 -16.02 -18.02 -8.30
CA GLU A 195 -17.36 -17.53 -8.02
C GLU A 195 -18.35 -17.93 -9.13
N SER A 196 -17.92 -17.87 -10.40
CA SER A 196 -18.71 -18.32 -11.54
C SER A 196 -18.99 -19.83 -11.48
N TRP A 197 -18.00 -20.64 -11.09
CA TRP A 197 -18.19 -22.08 -10.93
C TRP A 197 -19.26 -22.39 -9.89
N ARG A 198 -19.20 -21.74 -8.71
CA ARG A 198 -20.22 -21.88 -7.66
C ARG A 198 -21.61 -21.45 -8.13
N PHE A 199 -21.69 -20.37 -8.92
CA PHE A 199 -22.94 -19.92 -9.52
C PHE A 199 -23.52 -20.95 -10.50
N PHE A 200 -22.69 -21.54 -11.37
CA PHE A 200 -23.17 -22.55 -12.34
C PHE A 200 -23.48 -23.92 -11.72
N GLN A 201 -23.15 -24.14 -10.44
CA GLN A 201 -23.66 -25.28 -9.69
C GLN A 201 -25.14 -25.11 -9.30
N SER A 202 -25.64 -23.88 -9.14
CA SER A 202 -27.04 -23.60 -8.82
C SER A 202 -27.88 -23.22 -10.04
N VAL A 203 -27.29 -22.59 -11.05
CA VAL A 203 -27.96 -22.16 -12.27
C VAL A 203 -27.38 -22.89 -13.48
N ASN A 204 -28.23 -23.49 -14.31
CA ASN A 204 -27.76 -24.17 -15.52
C ASN A 204 -27.16 -23.14 -16.53
N PRO A 205 -25.96 -23.38 -17.09
CA PRO A 205 -25.32 -22.47 -18.04
C PRO A 205 -26.15 -22.16 -19.29
N ILE A 206 -26.94 -23.12 -19.78
CA ILE A 206 -27.77 -22.96 -20.98
C ILE A 206 -28.96 -22.07 -20.67
N SER A 207 -29.63 -22.28 -19.53
CA SER A 207 -30.73 -21.39 -19.09
C SER A 207 -30.22 -19.99 -18.76
N PHE A 208 -28.98 -19.86 -18.28
CA PHE A 208 -28.34 -18.56 -18.09
C PHE A 208 -28.09 -17.86 -19.43
N LEU A 209 -27.42 -18.51 -20.38
CA LEU A 209 -27.04 -17.88 -21.65
C LEU A 209 -28.23 -17.54 -22.56
N PHE A 210 -29.24 -18.40 -22.62
CA PHE A 210 -30.39 -18.25 -23.53
C PHE A 210 -31.69 -17.86 -22.83
N GLY A 211 -31.67 -17.69 -21.51
CA GLY A 211 -32.85 -17.27 -20.75
C GLY A 211 -33.31 -15.87 -21.14
N THR A 212 -34.62 -15.71 -21.33
CA THR A 212 -35.27 -14.44 -21.71
C THR A 212 -35.81 -13.66 -20.52
N GLU A 213 -35.75 -14.23 -19.31
CA GLU A 213 -36.24 -13.61 -18.09
C GLU A 213 -35.08 -13.24 -17.16
N TRP A 214 -35.11 -12.02 -16.66
CA TRP A 214 -34.18 -11.53 -15.64
C TRP A 214 -34.97 -11.17 -14.37
N SER A 215 -34.98 -12.09 -13.42
CA SER A 215 -35.59 -11.93 -12.10
C SER A 215 -34.69 -12.59 -11.03
N PRO A 216 -33.62 -11.90 -10.60
CA PRO A 216 -32.66 -12.41 -9.62
C PRO A 216 -33.22 -12.46 -8.18
N GLN A 217 -34.52 -12.27 -7.99
CA GLN A 217 -35.18 -12.27 -6.69
C GLN A 217 -35.39 -13.71 -6.20
N ILE A 218 -34.48 -14.17 -5.35
CA ILE A 218 -34.56 -15.46 -4.65
C ILE A 218 -35.21 -15.23 -3.28
N ALA A 219 -36.13 -16.10 -2.85
CA ALA A 219 -36.71 -16.03 -1.51
C ALA A 219 -35.62 -16.28 -0.47
N MET A 220 -35.33 -15.27 0.37
CA MET A 220 -34.34 -15.38 1.45
C MET A 220 -34.98 -15.79 2.79
N ARG A 221 -36.31 -15.78 2.88
CA ARG A 221 -37.10 -16.25 4.04
C ARG A 221 -38.26 -17.13 3.58
N ALA A 222 -38.65 -18.11 4.41
CA ALA A 222 -39.70 -19.08 4.08
C ALA A 222 -41.09 -18.45 3.85
N ASP A 223 -41.30 -17.25 4.39
CA ASP A 223 -42.49 -16.41 4.32
C ASP A 223 -42.49 -15.43 3.12
N GLN A 224 -41.42 -15.42 2.30
CA GLN A 224 -41.36 -14.62 1.08
C GLN A 224 -41.91 -15.37 -0.13
N VAL A 225 -42.94 -14.81 -0.79
CA VAL A 225 -43.35 -15.22 -2.14
C VAL A 225 -42.31 -14.69 -3.12
N ALA A 226 -41.31 -15.50 -3.47
CA ALA A 226 -40.39 -15.20 -4.55
C ALA A 226 -40.30 -16.36 -5.54
N SER A 227 -40.03 -16.02 -6.81
CA SER A 227 -39.79 -16.98 -7.88
C SER A 227 -38.46 -17.72 -7.66
N ALA A 228 -38.22 -18.83 -8.37
CA ALA A 228 -37.02 -19.67 -8.24
C ALA A 228 -35.69 -18.99 -8.65
N GLY A 229 -35.68 -17.66 -8.86
CA GLY A 229 -34.57 -16.90 -9.43
C GLY A 229 -34.38 -17.21 -10.91
N ALA A 230 -34.71 -16.27 -11.80
CA ALA A 230 -34.44 -16.38 -13.24
C ALA A 230 -33.24 -15.50 -13.61
N PHE A 231 -32.15 -16.12 -14.09
CA PHE A 231 -30.90 -15.43 -14.42
C PHE A 231 -30.59 -15.49 -15.91
N GLY A 232 -31.50 -15.01 -16.77
CA GLY A 232 -31.27 -14.96 -18.23
C GLY A 232 -30.34 -13.82 -18.66
N ALA A 233 -29.32 -14.11 -19.46
CA ALA A 233 -28.35 -13.14 -19.96
C ALA A 233 -28.87 -12.33 -21.17
N VAL A 234 -29.83 -12.87 -21.94
CA VAL A 234 -30.32 -12.24 -23.18
C VAL A 234 -30.89 -10.83 -22.92
N PRO A 235 -31.72 -10.58 -21.89
CA PRO A 235 -32.21 -9.22 -21.59
C PRO A 235 -31.10 -8.22 -21.25
N LEU A 236 -30.01 -8.67 -20.61
CA LEU A 236 -28.87 -7.81 -20.26
C LEU A 236 -28.10 -7.35 -21.50
N PHE A 237 -27.86 -8.27 -22.44
CA PHE A 237 -27.24 -7.93 -23.72
C PHE A 237 -28.17 -7.03 -24.55
N ALA A 238 -29.45 -7.37 -24.63
CA ALA A 238 -30.44 -6.58 -25.36
C ALA A 238 -30.53 -5.15 -24.80
N GLY A 239 -30.56 -4.98 -23.47
CA GLY A 239 -30.56 -3.67 -22.82
C GLY A 239 -29.29 -2.85 -23.11
N THR A 240 -28.11 -3.49 -23.01
CA THR A 240 -26.83 -2.83 -23.33
C THR A 240 -26.77 -2.39 -24.79
N PHE A 241 -27.18 -3.25 -25.73
CA PHE A 241 -27.21 -2.92 -27.16
C PHE A 241 -28.23 -1.81 -27.48
N LEU A 242 -29.39 -1.83 -26.84
CA LEU A 242 -30.42 -0.81 -27.00
C LEU A 242 -29.89 0.58 -26.59
N ILE A 243 -29.29 0.68 -25.41
CA ILE A 243 -28.75 1.96 -24.91
C ILE A 243 -27.60 2.42 -25.80
N MET A 244 -26.69 1.52 -26.17
CA MET A 244 -25.58 1.82 -27.09
C MET A 244 -26.08 2.37 -28.44
N LEU A 245 -27.11 1.74 -29.02
CA LEU A 245 -27.70 2.16 -30.29
C LEU A 245 -28.33 3.55 -30.18
N ILE A 246 -29.15 3.78 -29.15
CA ILE A 246 -29.76 5.10 -28.91
C ILE A 246 -28.68 6.16 -28.70
N ALA A 247 -27.64 5.87 -27.90
CA ALA A 247 -26.53 6.78 -27.67
C ALA A 247 -25.80 7.14 -28.97
N MET A 248 -25.51 6.17 -29.85
CA MET A 248 -24.88 6.43 -31.14
C MET A 248 -25.79 7.26 -32.07
N LEU A 249 -27.09 6.95 -32.11
CA LEU A 249 -28.06 7.69 -32.93
C LEU A 249 -28.23 9.14 -32.49
N VAL A 250 -28.03 9.46 -31.22
CA VAL A 250 -28.11 10.82 -30.69
C VAL A 250 -26.76 11.53 -30.77
N ALA A 251 -25.68 10.86 -30.37
CA ALA A 251 -24.35 11.46 -30.28
C ALA A 251 -23.75 11.74 -31.67
N ALA A 252 -23.95 10.85 -32.65
CA ALA A 252 -23.34 11.03 -33.98
C ALA A 252 -23.91 12.26 -34.73
N PRO A 253 -25.23 12.54 -34.75
CA PRO A 253 -25.76 13.74 -35.40
C PRO A 253 -25.52 15.03 -34.63
N VAL A 254 -25.46 14.99 -33.30
CA VAL A 254 -25.23 16.20 -32.48
C VAL A 254 -23.73 16.57 -32.43
N GLY A 255 -22.84 15.59 -32.59
CA GLY A 255 -21.40 15.80 -32.61
C GLY A 255 -20.81 16.25 -33.95
N LEU A 256 -21.60 16.23 -35.04
CA LEU A 256 -21.27 16.75 -36.37
C LEU A 256 -21.88 18.14 -36.57
#